data_AF-A0A9Q1B188-F1
#
_entry.id   AF-A0A9Q1B188-F1
#
_cell.length_a   1.000
_cell.length_b   1.000
_cell.length_c   1.000
_cell.angle_alpha   90.00
_cell.angle_beta   90.00
_cell.angle_gamma   90.00
#
_symmetry.space_group_name_H-M   'P 1'
#
loop_
_entity.id
_entity.type
_entity.pdbx_description
1 polymer ?
#
loop_
_entity_poly.entity_id
_entity_poly.type
_entity_poly.pdbx_seq_one_letter_code
_entity_poly.pdbx_strand_id
1 'polypeptide(L)'
;MNTVLTRANSLFAFSLSVMAALTFGCFITTAFKERSVPVSIAVSRVMLKNVEDFTGPGERSDLGIISFDINADILYIKFDTKIHCIFDWNVKQLFLYLSAEYSTKNNALNQVVLWDKIILRGDNPKLVLKDMKSKYFFFDDGNGL
;
A
#
# COMPACT_ATOMS: atom_id res chain seq x y z
N MET A 1 30.16 -26.45 42.74
CA MET A 1 28.95 -26.50 41.89
C MET A 1 28.83 -25.20 41.10
N ASN A 2 29.81 -24.93 40.22
CA ASN A 2 29.89 -23.75 39.33
C ASN A 2 30.78 -24.16 38.15
N THR A 3 30.31 -25.07 37.30
CA THR A 3 31.07 -25.46 36.11
C THR A 3 31.04 -24.32 35.09
N VAL A 4 32.02 -24.30 34.18
CA VAL A 4 32.05 -23.35 33.06
C VAL A 4 30.72 -23.37 32.28
N LEU A 5 30.08 -24.55 32.20
CA LEU A 5 28.79 -24.74 31.55
C LEU A 5 27.63 -23.99 32.24
N THR A 6 27.58 -23.99 33.58
CA THR A 6 26.55 -23.24 34.33
C THR A 6 26.73 -21.73 34.19
N ARG A 7 27.98 -21.24 34.15
CA ARG A 7 28.29 -19.82 33.92
C ARG A 7 27.95 -19.38 32.49
N ALA A 8 28.22 -20.22 31.50
CA ALA A 8 27.82 -19.97 30.12
C ALA A 8 26.28 -19.93 29.97
N ASN A 9 25.57 -20.87 30.60
CA ASN A 9 24.11 -20.90 30.55
C ASN A 9 23.46 -19.65 31.17
N SER A 10 23.98 -19.16 32.30
CA SER A 10 23.47 -17.94 32.93
C SER A 10 23.75 -16.68 32.11
N LEU A 11 24.93 -16.56 31.49
CA LEU A 11 25.24 -15.48 30.55
C LEU A 11 24.31 -15.51 29.33
N PHE A 12 24.04 -16.69 28.78
CA PHE A 12 23.15 -16.85 27.63
C PHE A 12 21.71 -16.50 28.00
N ALA A 13 21.20 -17.01 29.12
CA ALA A 13 19.85 -16.70 29.60
C ALA A 13 19.66 -15.20 29.88
N PHE A 14 20.68 -14.54 30.45
CA PHE A 14 20.65 -13.09 30.66
C PHE A 14 20.68 -12.31 29.35
N SER A 15 21.52 -12.70 28.39
CA SER A 15 21.53 -12.07 27.07
C SER A 15 20.18 -12.20 26.36
N LEU A 16 19.57 -13.40 26.43
CA LEU A 16 18.27 -13.68 25.85
C LEU A 16 17.16 -12.82 26.49
N SER A 17 17.18 -12.66 27.83
CA SER A 17 16.17 -11.87 28.52
C SER A 17 16.29 -10.37 28.22
N VAL A 18 17.51 -9.83 28.14
CA VAL A 18 17.76 -8.45 27.73
C VAL A 18 17.29 -8.22 26.29
N MET A 19 17.63 -9.13 25.37
CA MET A 19 17.16 -9.06 23.99
C MET A 19 15.63 -9.11 23.90
N ALA A 20 14.98 -9.98 24.68
CA ALA A 20 13.51 -10.06 24.72
C ALA A 20 12.86 -8.77 25.24
N ALA A 21 13.45 -8.14 26.26
CA ALA A 21 12.96 -6.86 26.78
C ALA A 21 13.13 -5.73 25.74
N LEU A 22 14.26 -5.69 25.04
CA LEU A 22 14.52 -4.69 23.99
C LEU A 22 13.58 -4.87 22.79
N THR A 23 13.38 -6.09 22.31
CA THR A 23 12.46 -6.36 21.20
C THR A 23 11.01 -6.04 21.58
N PHE A 24 10.62 -6.30 22.82
CA PHE A 24 9.31 -5.90 23.35
C PHE A 24 9.17 -4.36 23.42
N GLY A 25 10.21 -3.64 23.84
CA GLY A 25 10.23 -2.17 23.78
C GLY A 25 10.06 -1.63 22.35
N CYS A 26 10.78 -2.21 21.38
CA CYS A 26 10.63 -1.87 19.96
C CYS A 26 9.20 -2.14 19.46
N PHE A 27 8.57 -3.23 19.90
CA PHE A 27 7.18 -3.55 19.58
C PHE A 27 6.22 -2.46 20.11
N ILE A 28 6.36 -2.06 21.37
CA ILE A 28 5.52 -1.01 21.97
C ILE A 28 5.65 0.31 21.19
N THR A 29 6.86 0.75 20.88
CA THR A 29 7.07 2.00 20.12
C THR A 29 6.44 1.96 18.73
N THR A 30 6.35 0.78 18.12
CA THR A 30 5.72 0.56 16.81
C THR A 30 4.20 0.80 16.84
N ALA A 31 3.55 0.55 17.99
CA ALA A 31 2.11 0.76 18.17
C ALA A 31 1.72 2.25 18.17
N PHE A 32 2.62 3.14 18.62
CA PHE A 32 2.38 4.58 18.67
C PHE A 32 2.81 5.33 17.42
N LYS A 33 3.21 4.62 16.36
CA LYS A 33 3.71 5.23 15.13
C LYS A 33 2.59 5.40 14.11
N GLU A 34 2.24 6.65 13.82
CA GLU A 34 1.38 6.99 12.68
C GLU A 34 2.10 6.77 11.35
N ARG A 35 1.44 6.09 10.41
CA ARG A 35 1.95 5.77 9.06
C ARG A 35 1.08 6.35 7.96
N SER A 36 0.44 7.48 8.21
CA SER A 36 -0.39 8.18 7.23
C SER A 36 0.43 9.22 6.48
N VAL A 37 0.20 9.33 5.17
CA VAL A 37 0.86 10.30 4.29
C VAL A 37 -0.21 11.08 3.54
N PRO A 38 -0.07 12.40 3.40
CA PRO A 38 -0.96 13.16 2.53
C PRO A 38 -0.76 12.74 1.07
N VAL A 39 -1.85 12.31 0.43
CA VAL A 39 -1.86 11.91 -0.98
C VAL A 39 -2.86 12.79 -1.72
N SER A 40 -2.42 13.41 -2.81
CA SER A 40 -3.27 14.13 -3.75
C SER A 40 -3.47 13.26 -4.99
N ILE A 41 -4.73 12.94 -5.29
CA ILE A 41 -5.11 12.16 -6.47
C ILE A 41 -6.01 13.06 -7.31
N ALA A 42 -5.68 13.20 -8.59
CA ALA A 42 -6.52 13.90 -9.55
C ALA A 42 -6.83 12.96 -10.72
N VAL A 43 -8.11 12.83 -11.06
CA VAL A 43 -8.54 12.07 -12.23
C VAL A 43 -8.61 13.02 -13.41
N SER A 44 -7.86 12.72 -14.47
CA SER A 44 -7.75 13.60 -15.63
C SER A 44 -8.70 13.21 -16.76
N ARG A 45 -8.81 11.90 -17.04
CA ARG A 45 -9.66 11.38 -18.11
C ARG A 45 -10.35 10.09 -17.69
N VAL A 46 -11.64 9.98 -17.98
CA VAL A 46 -12.43 8.77 -17.81
C VAL A 46 -13.06 8.46 -19.17
N MET A 47 -12.83 7.24 -19.65
CA MET A 47 -13.36 6.77 -20.93
C MET A 47 -14.10 5.47 -20.69
N LEU A 48 -15.39 5.47 -21.01
CA LEU A 48 -16.21 4.26 -21.03
C LEU A 48 -16.43 3.82 -22.47
N LYS A 49 -16.31 2.53 -22.70
CA LYS A 49 -16.60 1.89 -23.97
C LYS A 49 -17.39 0.63 -23.73
N ASN A 50 -18.49 0.49 -24.43
CA ASN A 50 -19.24 -0.75 -24.43
C ASN A 50 -18.63 -1.71 -25.46
N VAL A 51 -17.97 -2.78 -24.99
CA VAL A 51 -17.19 -3.73 -25.79
C VAL A 51 -17.87 -5.10 -25.75
N GLU A 52 -17.73 -5.88 -26.81
CA GLU A 52 -18.18 -7.29 -26.79
C GLU A 52 -17.35 -8.06 -25.76
N ASP A 53 -18.04 -8.80 -24.90
CA ASP A 53 -17.38 -9.59 -23.87
C ASP A 53 -16.73 -10.84 -24.48
N PHE A 54 -15.56 -11.21 -23.96
CA PHE A 54 -14.81 -12.39 -24.42
C PHE A 54 -15.32 -13.67 -23.75
N THR A 55 -16.22 -13.56 -22.77
CA THR A 55 -16.74 -14.66 -21.94
C THR A 55 -17.91 -15.40 -22.58
N GLY A 56 -18.64 -14.80 -23.54
CA GLY A 56 -19.79 -15.43 -24.19
C GLY A 56 -20.25 -14.75 -25.49
N PRO A 57 -20.80 -15.50 -26.47
CA PRO A 57 -21.30 -14.93 -27.71
C PRO A 57 -22.52 -14.03 -27.47
N GLY A 58 -22.36 -12.73 -27.77
CA GLY A 58 -23.45 -11.75 -27.75
C GLY A 58 -23.60 -10.96 -26.44
N GLU A 59 -22.77 -11.24 -25.43
CA GLU A 59 -22.71 -10.42 -24.22
C GLU A 59 -21.84 -9.18 -24.47
N ARG A 60 -22.27 -8.04 -23.93
CA ARG A 60 -21.55 -6.77 -24.03
C ARG A 60 -21.28 -6.27 -22.61
N SER A 61 -20.06 -5.80 -22.40
CA SER A 61 -19.58 -5.37 -21.10
C SER A 61 -18.99 -3.97 -21.22
N ASP A 62 -19.17 -3.17 -20.17
CA ASP A 62 -18.66 -1.82 -20.12
C ASP A 62 -17.19 -1.85 -19.69
N LEU A 63 -16.32 -1.45 -20.61
CA LEU A 63 -14.90 -1.26 -20.40
C LEU A 63 -14.64 0.19 -20.00
N GLY A 64 -14.14 0.38 -18.80
CA GLY A 64 -13.65 1.68 -18.37
C GLY A 64 -12.12 1.79 -18.39
N ILE A 65 -11.65 2.91 -18.92
CA ILE A 65 -10.24 3.31 -18.95
C ILE A 65 -10.12 4.65 -18.25
N ILE A 66 -9.24 4.72 -17.25
CA ILE A 66 -9.04 5.93 -16.44
C ILE A 66 -7.58 6.36 -16.56
N SER A 67 -7.38 7.66 -16.79
CA SER A 67 -6.11 8.35 -16.60
C SER A 67 -6.15 9.17 -15.31
N PHE A 68 -5.09 9.09 -14.54
CA PHE A 68 -4.99 9.75 -13.24
C PHE A 68 -3.58 10.30 -12.99
N ASP A 69 -3.53 11.27 -12.09
CA ASP A 69 -2.32 11.86 -11.54
C ASP A 69 -2.27 11.55 -10.04
N ILE A 70 -1.12 11.08 -9.56
CA ILE A 70 -0.87 10.85 -8.14
C ILE A 70 0.33 11.69 -7.73
N ASN A 71 0.15 12.49 -6.68
CA ASN A 71 1.22 13.18 -6.01
C ASN A 71 1.19 12.81 -4.52
N ALA A 72 2.23 12.12 -4.07
CA ALA A 72 2.43 11.76 -2.68
C ALA A 72 3.90 11.93 -2.30
N ASP A 73 4.13 12.47 -1.11
CA ASP A 73 5.47 12.51 -0.52
C ASP A 73 5.56 11.47 0.60
N ILE A 74 6.15 10.31 0.30
CA ILE A 74 6.32 9.20 1.25
C ILE A 74 7.28 9.60 2.38
N LEU A 75 8.12 10.61 2.12
CA LEU A 75 8.96 11.30 3.09
C LEU A 75 8.39 12.69 3.36
N TYR A 76 7.27 12.78 4.05
CA TYR A 76 6.71 14.09 4.37
C TYR A 76 7.29 14.64 5.68
N ILE A 77 7.56 15.94 5.68
CA ILE A 77 7.90 16.70 6.86
C ILE A 77 6.60 17.33 7.35
N LYS A 78 6.15 16.98 8.56
CA LYS A 78 5.05 17.68 9.21
C LYS A 78 5.64 18.91 9.92
N PHE A 79 5.02 20.07 9.70
CA PHE A 79 5.42 21.41 10.17
C PHE A 79 6.28 21.36 11.44
N ASP A 80 7.54 21.73 11.26
CA ASP A 80 8.62 21.89 12.23
C ASP A 80 8.91 20.68 13.15
N THR A 81 10.14 20.18 13.06
CA THR A 81 10.82 19.26 14.00
C THR A 81 10.76 17.74 13.73
N LYS A 82 9.90 17.19 12.85
CA LYS A 82 9.94 15.72 12.56
C LYS A 82 9.81 15.35 11.08
N ILE A 83 10.81 14.59 10.59
CA ILE A 83 10.76 13.87 9.32
C ILE A 83 9.98 12.57 9.55
N HIS A 84 8.82 12.44 8.91
CA HIS A 84 8.02 11.22 8.95
C HIS A 84 8.28 10.40 7.68
N CYS A 85 9.01 9.31 7.85
CA CYS A 85 9.24 8.33 6.79
C CYS A 85 8.37 7.08 7.03
N ILE A 86 7.61 6.65 6.03
CA ILE A 86 6.91 5.35 6.09
C ILE A 86 7.94 4.21 6.18
N PHE A 87 9.08 4.32 5.49
CA PHE A 87 10.17 3.34 5.57
C PHE A 87 10.91 3.43 6.91
N ASP A 88 10.42 2.67 7.89
CA ASP A 88 11.02 2.54 9.22
C ASP A 88 12.02 1.38 9.30
N TRP A 89 12.51 1.01 10.49
CA TRP A 89 13.50 -0.06 10.61
C TRP A 89 12.97 -1.41 10.07
N ASN A 90 11.67 -1.65 10.16
CA ASN A 90 11.00 -2.88 9.75
C ASN A 90 10.44 -2.81 8.31
N VAL A 91 9.95 -1.64 7.86
CA VAL A 91 9.33 -1.50 6.53
C VAL A 91 10.37 -1.51 5.41
N LYS A 92 10.46 -2.62 4.66
CA LYS A 92 11.40 -2.77 3.53
C LYS A 92 10.80 -2.42 2.17
N GLN A 93 9.49 -2.58 2.06
CA GLN A 93 8.75 -2.50 0.81
C GLN A 93 7.36 -1.92 1.07
N LEU A 94 6.88 -1.11 0.14
CA LEU A 94 5.52 -0.60 0.09
C LEU A 94 4.83 -1.13 -1.15
N PHE A 95 3.63 -1.67 -0.95
CA PHE A 95 2.71 -2.03 -2.02
C PHE A 95 1.67 -0.93 -2.12
N LEU A 96 1.73 -0.17 -3.22
CA LEU A 96 0.76 0.86 -3.53
C LEU A 96 -0.22 0.28 -4.54
N TYR A 97 -1.49 0.56 -4.34
CA TYR A 97 -2.52 0.25 -5.31
C TYR A 97 -3.56 1.37 -5.31
N LEU A 98 -4.14 1.60 -6.48
CA LEU A 98 -5.26 2.51 -6.68
C LEU A 98 -6.47 1.66 -7.03
N SER A 99 -7.50 1.74 -6.20
CA SER A 99 -8.80 1.12 -6.46
C SER A 99 -9.84 2.17 -6.84
N ALA A 100 -10.68 1.84 -7.82
CA ALA A 100 -11.95 2.53 -8.02
C ALA A 100 -13.05 1.77 -7.28
N GLU A 101 -13.89 2.53 -6.59
CA GLU A 101 -15.09 2.03 -5.93
C GLU A 101 -16.30 2.70 -6.58
N TYR A 102 -17.27 1.91 -6.98
CA TYR A 102 -18.51 2.38 -7.60
C TYR A 102 -19.69 1.51 -7.17
N SER A 103 -20.89 2.02 -7.38
CA SER A 103 -22.13 1.30 -7.09
C SER A 103 -23.01 1.26 -8.33
N THR A 104 -23.63 0.12 -8.57
CA THR A 104 -24.62 -0.09 -9.63
C THR A 104 -25.97 -0.46 -9.03
N LYS A 105 -27.01 -0.53 -9.86
CA LYS A 105 -28.35 -0.95 -9.40
C LYS A 105 -28.36 -2.36 -8.79
N ASN A 106 -27.48 -3.23 -9.28
CA ASN A 106 -27.42 -4.63 -8.87
C ASN A 106 -26.42 -4.86 -7.73
N ASN A 107 -25.42 -3.98 -7.57
CA ASN A 107 -24.41 -4.12 -6.51
C ASN A 107 -24.14 -2.80 -5.78
N ALA A 108 -24.25 -2.84 -4.46
CA ALA A 108 -24.01 -1.70 -3.58
C ALA A 108 -22.53 -1.31 -3.51
N LEU A 109 -21.61 -2.27 -3.72
CA LEU A 109 -20.17 -2.02 -3.68
C LEU A 109 -19.44 -2.87 -4.72
N ASN A 110 -18.95 -2.21 -5.77
CA ASN A 110 -17.98 -2.76 -6.72
C ASN A 110 -16.62 -2.10 -6.48
N GLN A 111 -15.58 -2.90 -6.30
CA GLN A 111 -14.22 -2.41 -6.09
C GLN A 111 -13.27 -3.09 -7.08
N VAL A 112 -12.55 -2.28 -7.86
CA VAL A 112 -11.58 -2.79 -8.84
C VAL A 112 -10.24 -2.08 -8.68
N VAL A 113 -9.15 -2.85 -8.66
CA VAL A 113 -7.79 -2.31 -8.65
C VAL A 113 -7.41 -1.87 -10.06
N LEU A 114 -7.15 -0.58 -10.25
CA LEU A 114 -6.81 0.02 -11.55
C LEU A 114 -5.30 0.00 -11.80
N TRP A 115 -4.50 0.12 -10.75
CA TRP A 115 -3.06 0.28 -10.85
C TRP A 115 -2.38 -0.13 -9.55
N ASP A 116 -1.17 -0.64 -9.67
CA ASP A 116 -0.30 -1.01 -8.57
C ASP A 116 1.12 -0.49 -8.78
N LYS A 117 1.90 -0.35 -7.71
CA LYS A 117 3.35 -0.18 -7.77
C LYS A 117 3.99 -0.64 -6.48
N ILE A 118 5.15 -1.27 -6.63
CA ILE A 118 6.02 -1.60 -5.51
C ILE A 118 7.09 -0.52 -5.40
N ILE A 119 7.29 0.02 -4.20
CA ILE A 119 8.39 0.92 -3.89
C ILE A 119 9.26 0.26 -2.82
N LEU A 120 10.56 0.16 -3.08
CA LEU A 120 11.53 -0.40 -2.18
C LEU A 120 12.18 0.68 -1.34
N ARG A 121 12.69 0.31 -0.16
CA ARG A 121 13.47 1.23 0.66
C ARG A 121 14.72 1.68 -0.10
N GLY A 122 14.91 2.98 -0.21
CA GLY A 122 16.03 3.59 -0.93
C GLY A 122 15.64 4.15 -2.30
N ASP A 123 14.44 3.81 -2.79
CA ASP A 123 13.86 4.46 -3.96
C ASP A 123 13.51 5.92 -3.67
N ASN A 124 13.22 6.68 -4.74
CA ASN A 124 12.78 8.07 -4.62
C ASN A 124 11.51 8.16 -3.77
N PRO A 125 11.52 8.90 -2.64
CA PRO A 125 10.37 9.00 -1.74
C PRO A 125 9.24 9.86 -2.32
N LYS A 126 9.51 10.69 -3.33
CA LYS A 126 8.49 11.51 -3.98
C LYS A 126 7.83 10.74 -5.11
N LEU A 127 6.58 10.36 -4.89
CA LEU A 127 5.74 9.72 -5.90
C LEU A 127 4.98 10.80 -6.68
N VAL A 128 5.56 11.22 -7.80
CA VAL A 128 4.92 12.13 -8.75
C VAL A 128 4.65 11.38 -10.04
N LEU A 129 3.38 11.05 -10.26
CA LEU A 129 2.86 10.35 -11.41
C LEU A 129 1.87 11.26 -12.14
N LYS A 130 2.06 11.44 -13.44
CA LYS A 130 1.22 12.31 -14.29
C LYS A 130 0.75 11.54 -15.51
N ASP A 131 -0.51 11.73 -15.89
CA ASP A 131 -1.22 11.11 -17.01
C ASP A 131 -1.01 9.58 -17.06
N MET A 132 -1.00 8.95 -15.88
CA MET A 132 -0.87 7.51 -15.78
C MET A 132 -2.16 6.85 -16.19
N LYS A 133 -2.07 5.90 -17.12
CA LYS A 133 -3.19 5.05 -17.51
C LYS A 133 -3.36 3.90 -16.52
N SER A 134 -4.61 3.47 -16.32
CA SER A 134 -4.90 2.23 -15.60
C SER A 134 -4.14 1.05 -16.23
N LYS A 135 -3.49 0.26 -15.38
CA LYS A 135 -2.81 -0.98 -15.80
C LYS A 135 -3.83 -2.10 -16.05
N TYR A 136 -4.81 -2.16 -15.16
CA TYR A 136 -5.89 -3.12 -15.24
C TYR A 136 -7.12 -2.42 -15.78
N PHE A 137 -7.70 -3.02 -16.81
CA PHE A 137 -8.98 -2.63 -17.34
C PHE A 137 -10.06 -3.05 -16.36
N PHE A 138 -11.01 -2.16 -16.06
CA PHE A 138 -12.17 -2.55 -15.28
C PHE A 138 -13.33 -2.84 -16.23
N PHE A 139 -13.79 -4.09 -16.18
CA PHE A 139 -14.97 -4.58 -16.86
C PHE A 139 -16.07 -4.72 -15.81
N ASP A 140 -17.25 -4.18 -16.10
CA ASP A 140 -18.45 -4.43 -15.33
C ASP A 140 -19.43 -5.23 -16.17
N ASP A 141 -20.10 -6.18 -15.52
CA ASP A 141 -21.07 -7.06 -16.17
C ASP A 141 -22.34 -6.26 -16.50
N GLY A 142 -22.61 -6.08 -17.79
CA GLY A 142 -23.80 -5.41 -18.30
C GLY A 142 -23.56 -3.95 -18.75
N ASN A 143 -24.65 -3.19 -18.83
CA ASN A 143 -24.69 -1.80 -19.33
C ASN A 143 -24.99 -0.80 -18.19
N GLY A 144 -24.20 -0.85 -17.12
CA GLY A 144 -24.56 -0.24 -15.83
C GLY A 144 -23.54 0.74 -15.25
N LEU A 145 -22.40 0.93 -15.93
CA LEU A 145 -21.29 1.78 -15.47
C LEU A 145 -21.47 3.28 -15.76
#